data_AF-A0A3D5ZER3-F1
#
_entry.id   AF-A0A3D5ZER3-F1
#
_cell.length_a   1.000
_cell.length_b   1.000
_cell.length_c   1.000
_cell.angle_alpha   90.00
_cell.angle_beta   90.00
_cell.angle_gamma   90.00
#
_symmetry.space_group_name_H-M   'P 1'
#
loop_
_entity.id
_entity.type
_entity.pdbx_description
1 polymer ?
#
loop_
_entity_poly.entity_id
_entity_poly.type
_entity_poly.pdbx_seq_one_letter_code
_entity_poly.pdbx_strand_id
1 'polypeptide(L)'
;MKQIRNKKVWTDAYADTETAIEDVNVLYEFNKEGEATDKEVTAAYNKAFKLIEELEFKNMLSAEEDNLDAVVQITAGAGGTESCDWAAMLLRMYKMY
;
A
#
# COMPACT_ATOMS: atom_id res chain seq x y z
N MET A 1 -21.57 2.51 -16.22
CA MET A 1 -20.23 2.84 -16.78
C MET A 1 -19.16 3.09 -15.71
N LYS A 2 -19.38 3.94 -14.69
CA LYS A 2 -18.38 4.23 -13.63
C LYS A 2 -17.92 2.98 -12.84
N GLN A 3 -18.85 2.12 -12.43
CA GLN A 3 -18.52 0.90 -11.69
C GLN A 3 -17.71 -0.13 -12.50
N ILE A 4 -18.03 -0.30 -13.78
CA ILE A 4 -17.27 -1.18 -14.68
C ILE A 4 -15.84 -0.66 -14.83
N ARG A 5 -15.66 0.65 -15.00
CA ARG A 5 -14.34 1.27 -15.06
C ARG A 5 -13.54 1.06 -13.76
N ASN A 6 -14.17 1.23 -12.59
CA ASN A 6 -13.50 0.99 -11.31
C ASN A 6 -13.05 -0.47 -11.17
N LYS A 7 -13.92 -1.44 -11.51
CA LYS A 7 -13.53 -2.86 -11.49
C LYS A 7 -12.41 -3.18 -12.49
N LYS A 8 -12.41 -2.53 -13.65
CA LYS A 8 -11.36 -2.70 -14.66
C LYS A 8 -9.99 -2.26 -14.15
N VAL A 9 -9.91 -1.18 -13.37
CA VAL A 9 -8.65 -0.74 -12.73
C VAL A 9 -8.05 -1.85 -11.87
N TRP A 10 -8.89 -2.59 -11.14
CA TRP A 10 -8.44 -3.71 -10.31
C TRP A 10 -7.98 -4.91 -11.11
N THR A 11 -8.71 -5.27 -12.16
CA THR A 11 -8.34 -6.42 -13.00
C THR A 11 -7.06 -6.16 -13.79
N ASP A 12 -6.90 -4.94 -14.30
CA ASP A 12 -5.71 -4.56 -15.06
C ASP A 12 -4.48 -4.53 -14.12
N ALA A 13 -4.60 -3.90 -12.95
CA ALA A 13 -3.51 -3.86 -11.97
C ALA A 13 -3.13 -5.25 -11.44
N TYR A 14 -4.10 -6.14 -11.23
CA TYR A 14 -3.83 -7.53 -10.88
C TYR A 14 -3.04 -8.25 -11.97
N ALA A 15 -3.48 -8.16 -13.24
CA ALA A 15 -2.82 -8.81 -14.36
C ALA A 15 -1.38 -8.30 -14.57
N ASP A 16 -1.17 -6.99 -14.42
CA ASP A 16 0.16 -6.38 -14.50
C ASP A 16 1.08 -6.88 -13.37
N THR A 17 0.53 -7.06 -12.16
CA THR A 17 1.27 -7.54 -10.99
C THR A 17 1.61 -9.02 -11.14
N GLU A 18 0.65 -9.83 -11.59
CA GLU A 18 0.84 -11.26 -11.87
C GLU A 18 1.94 -11.46 -12.93
N THR A 19 1.88 -10.72 -14.03
CA THR A 19 2.91 -10.75 -15.08
C THR A 19 4.29 -10.37 -14.52
N ALA A 20 4.37 -9.34 -13.67
CA ALA A 20 5.64 -8.95 -13.07
C ALA A 20 6.21 -10.02 -12.12
N ILE A 21 5.36 -10.78 -11.42
CA ILE A 21 5.79 -11.91 -10.59
C ILE A 21 6.28 -13.07 -11.46
N GLU A 22 5.61 -13.36 -12.57
CA GLU A 22 6.06 -14.36 -13.55
C GLU A 22 7.42 -14.00 -14.13
N ASP A 23 7.64 -12.74 -14.51
CA ASP A 23 8.93 -12.24 -15.00
C ASP A 23 10.06 -12.51 -13.99
N VAL A 24 9.80 -12.30 -12.69
CA VAL A 24 10.78 -12.59 -11.62
C VAL A 24 11.11 -14.08 -11.57
N ASN A 25 10.10 -14.95 -11.65
CA ASN A 25 10.31 -16.39 -11.63
C ASN A 25 11.13 -16.85 -12.85
N VAL A 26 10.81 -16.35 -14.05
CA VAL A 26 11.54 -16.67 -15.28
C VAL A 26 13.00 -16.22 -15.17
N LEU A 27 13.23 -14.97 -14.75
CA LEU A 27 14.60 -14.44 -14.57
C LEU A 27 15.38 -15.20 -13.49
N TYR A 28 14.71 -15.65 -12.44
CA TYR A 28 15.33 -16.46 -11.39
C TYR A 28 15.77 -17.83 -11.90
N GLU A 29 14.96 -18.50 -12.74
CA GLU A 29 15.38 -19.76 -13.38
C GLU A 29 16.53 -19.54 -14.36
N PHE A 30 16.49 -18.49 -15.19
CA PHE A 30 17.62 -18.14 -16.08
C PHE A 30 18.90 -17.81 -15.31
N ASN A 31 18.78 -17.18 -14.13
CA ASN A 31 19.93 -16.92 -13.28
C ASN A 31 20.57 -18.21 -12.74
N LYS A 32 19.77 -19.22 -12.38
CA LYS A 32 20.30 -20.55 -11.99
C LYS A 32 21.04 -21.25 -13.13
N GLU A 33 20.59 -21.03 -14.36
CA GLU A 33 21.22 -21.55 -15.58
C GLU A 33 22.43 -20.71 -16.03
N GLY A 34 22.71 -19.58 -15.36
CA GLY A 34 23.80 -18.66 -15.69
C GLY A 34 23.51 -17.72 -16.86
N GLU A 35 22.27 -17.69 -17.34
CA GLU A 35 21.80 -16.88 -18.47
C GLU A 35 21.28 -15.50 -18.06
N ALA A 36 21.07 -15.26 -16.76
CA ALA A 36 20.72 -13.96 -16.19
C ALA A 36 21.57 -13.61 -14.97
N THR A 37 21.71 -12.33 -14.68
CA THR A 37 22.50 -11.82 -13.54
C THR A 37 21.62 -11.57 -12.32
N ASP A 38 22.22 -11.66 -11.12
CA ASP A 38 21.52 -11.34 -9.86
C ASP A 38 20.92 -9.93 -9.85
N LYS A 39 21.55 -9.00 -10.58
CA LYS A 39 21.07 -7.62 -10.71
C LYS A 39 19.76 -7.55 -11.50
N GLU A 40 19.60 -8.35 -12.55
CA GLU A 40 18.38 -8.40 -13.35
C GLU A 40 17.23 -9.00 -12.54
N VAL A 41 17.50 -10.09 -11.81
CA VAL A 41 16.52 -10.69 -10.89
C VAL A 41 16.10 -9.69 -9.81
N THR A 42 17.07 -9.00 -9.20
CA THR A 42 16.79 -7.99 -8.16
C THR A 42 15.98 -6.82 -8.70
N ALA A 43 16.26 -6.37 -9.92
CA ALA A 43 15.49 -5.29 -10.55
C ALA A 43 14.05 -5.70 -10.83
N ALA A 44 13.83 -6.91 -11.37
CA ALA A 44 12.50 -7.45 -11.58
C ALA A 44 11.74 -7.65 -10.25
N TYR A 45 12.43 -8.16 -9.22
CA TYR A 45 11.86 -8.34 -7.88
C TYR A 45 11.38 -7.00 -7.32
N ASN A 46 12.21 -5.97 -7.36
CA ASN A 46 11.84 -4.64 -6.84
C ASN A 46 10.64 -4.04 -7.60
N LYS A 47 10.54 -4.29 -8.90
CA LYS A 47 9.38 -3.88 -9.71
C LYS A 47 8.12 -4.60 -9.25
N ALA A 48 8.16 -5.93 -9.15
CA ALA A 48 7.01 -6.74 -8.71
C ALA A 48 6.58 -6.37 -7.28
N PHE A 49 7.56 -6.22 -6.37
CA PHE A 49 7.33 -5.80 -4.99
C PHE A 49 6.58 -4.46 -4.91
N LYS A 50 7.04 -3.46 -5.66
CA LYS A 50 6.39 -2.15 -5.69
C LYS A 50 4.95 -2.22 -6.22
N LEU A 51 4.69 -3.03 -7.25
CA LEU A 51 3.34 -3.21 -7.78
C LEU A 51 2.40 -3.87 -6.76
N ILE A 52 2.91 -4.85 -6.01
CA ILE A 52 2.18 -5.48 -4.91
C ILE A 52 1.86 -4.44 -3.82
N GLU A 53 2.84 -3.67 -3.35
CA GLU A 53 2.61 -2.63 -2.33
C GLU A 53 1.56 -1.60 -2.77
N GLU A 54 1.61 -1.17 -4.03
CA GLU A 54 0.61 -0.24 -4.59
C GLU A 54 -0.80 -0.86 -4.64
N LEU A 55 -0.90 -2.15 -4.97
CA LEU A 55 -2.16 -2.89 -5.00
C LEU A 55 -2.73 -3.08 -3.59
N GLU A 56 -1.88 -3.46 -2.62
CA GLU A 56 -2.25 -3.60 -1.22
C GLU A 56 -2.72 -2.28 -0.63
N PHE A 57 -1.99 -1.18 -0.88
CA PHE A 57 -2.37 0.15 -0.42
C PHE A 57 -3.74 0.57 -0.96
N LYS A 58 -3.98 0.36 -2.26
CA LYS A 58 -5.30 0.61 -2.84
C LYS A 58 -6.38 -0.25 -2.18
N ASN A 59 -6.06 -1.50 -1.84
CA ASN A 59 -7.04 -2.42 -1.25
C ASN A 59 -7.39 -2.01 0.18
N MET A 60 -6.41 -1.51 0.93
CA MET A 60 -6.62 -0.90 2.24
C MET A 60 -7.53 0.32 2.18
N LEU A 61 -7.49 1.10 1.08
CA LEU A 61 -8.29 2.30 0.84
C LEU A 61 -9.46 2.08 -0.15
N SER A 62 -10.14 0.94 -0.02
CA SER A 62 -11.19 0.53 -0.97
C SER A 62 -12.63 0.81 -0.48
N ALA A 63 -12.81 1.33 0.74
CA ALA A 63 -14.11 1.73 1.24
C ALA A 63 -14.60 2.98 0.49
N GLU A 64 -15.92 3.14 0.40
CA GLU A 64 -16.52 4.28 -0.28
C GLU A 64 -16.14 5.61 0.39
N GLU A 65 -15.96 5.58 1.71
CA GLU A 65 -15.61 6.72 2.54
C GLU A 65 -14.13 7.13 2.48
N ASP A 66 -13.22 6.27 1.99
CA ASP A 66 -11.77 6.53 2.03
C ASP A 66 -11.34 7.73 1.16
N ASN A 67 -12.22 8.19 0.26
CA ASN A 67 -12.00 9.39 -0.55
C ASN A 67 -12.48 10.69 0.14
N LEU A 68 -13.09 10.58 1.33
CA LEU A 68 -13.62 11.72 2.08
C LEU A 68 -12.57 12.25 3.07
N ASP A 69 -12.66 13.54 3.38
CA ASP A 69 -11.83 14.14 4.42
C ASP A 69 -12.16 13.51 5.79
N ALA A 70 -11.13 13.11 6.53
CA ALA A 70 -11.29 12.58 7.87
C ALA A 70 -11.50 13.70 8.89
N VAL A 71 -12.53 13.56 9.74
CA VAL A 71 -12.72 14.41 10.93
C VAL A 71 -12.24 13.63 12.16
N VAL A 72 -11.19 14.13 12.81
CA VAL A 72 -10.61 13.49 14.01
C VAL A 72 -11.02 14.26 15.26
N GLN A 73 -11.71 13.58 16.17
CA GLN A 73 -12.04 14.11 17.49
C GLN A 73 -11.26 13.33 18.56
N ILE A 74 -10.53 14.05 19.42
CA ILE A 74 -9.80 13.48 20.55
C ILE A 74 -10.45 13.98 21.83
N THR A 75 -10.94 13.06 22.65
CA THR A 75 -11.59 13.35 23.94
C THR A 75 -10.75 12.77 25.07
N ALA A 76 -10.44 13.58 26.09
CA ALA A 76 -9.75 13.09 27.28
C ALA A 76 -10.64 12.13 28.06
N GLY A 77 -10.08 10.98 28.44
CA GLY A 77 -10.76 9.97 29.25
C GLY A 77 -10.78 10.30 30.75
N ALA A 78 -11.12 9.32 31.57
CA ALA A 78 -11.05 9.44 33.03
C ALA A 78 -9.58 9.52 33.48
N GLY A 79 -9.27 10.48 34.36
CA GLY A 79 -7.91 10.74 34.84
C GLY A 79 -7.56 12.22 35.04
N GLY A 80 -8.53 13.12 34.86
CA GLY A 80 -8.38 14.53 35.18
C GLY A 80 -7.30 15.21 34.33
N THR A 81 -6.43 16.00 34.95
CA THR A 81 -5.43 16.82 34.27
C THR A 81 -4.45 16.01 33.42
N GLU A 82 -3.99 14.86 33.92
CA GLU A 82 -3.01 14.03 33.20
C GLU A 82 -3.59 13.47 31.89
N SER A 83 -4.88 13.11 31.91
CA SER A 83 -5.59 12.67 30.69
C SER A 83 -5.81 13.81 29.70
N CYS A 84 -6.05 15.03 30.18
CA CYS A 84 -6.13 16.22 29.33
C CYS A 84 -4.78 16.53 28.67
N ASP A 85 -3.67 16.45 29.42
CA ASP A 85 -2.33 16.67 28.89
C ASP A 85 -1.96 15.64 27.83
N TRP A 86 -2.31 14.36 28.04
CA TRP A 86 -2.10 13.31 27.05
C TRP A 86 -2.95 13.51 25.78
N ALA A 87 -4.23 13.84 25.92
CA ALA A 87 -5.09 14.17 24.79
C ALA A 87 -4.53 15.35 23.97
N ALA A 88 -3.99 16.37 24.64
CA ALA A 88 -3.32 17.49 23.99
C ALA A 88 -2.03 17.08 23.27
N MET A 89 -1.26 16.13 23.82
CA MET A 89 -0.09 15.56 23.15
C MET A 89 -0.48 14.82 21.86
N LEU A 90 -1.51 13.97 21.91
CA LEU A 90 -2.02 13.27 20.73
C LEU A 90 -2.52 14.27 19.66
N LEU A 91 -3.26 15.30 20.07
CA LEU A 91 -3.72 16.33 19.14
C LEU A 91 -2.55 17.04 18.45
N ARG A 92 -1.47 17.35 19.18
CA ARG A 92 -0.27 17.94 18.58
C ARG A 92 0.40 16.98 17.60
N MET A 93 0.47 15.70 17.93
CA MET A 93 1.04 14.67 17.06
C MET A 93 0.29 14.59 15.73
N TYR A 94 -1.05 14.50 15.77
CA TYR A 94 -1.89 14.43 14.57
C TYR A 94 -1.97 15.74 13.77
N LYS A 95 -1.52 16.88 14.32
CA LYS A 95 -1.45 18.16 13.61
C LYS A 95 -0.10 18.44 12.94
N MET A 96 0.96 17.77 13.37
CA MET A 96 2.32 17.96 12.83
C MET A 96 2.65 17.01 11.68
N TYR A 97 1.91 15.90 11.56
CA TYR A 97 1.87 15.05 10.37
C TYR A 97 0.91 15.63 9.34
#